data_AF-A0A9Q1K683-F1
#
_entry.id   AF-A0A9Q1K683-F1
#
_cell.length_a   1.000
_cell.length_b   1.000
_cell.length_c   1.000
_cell.angle_alpha   90.00
_cell.angle_beta   90.00
_cell.angle_gamma   90.00
#
_symmetry.space_group_name_H-M   'P 1'
#
loop_
_entity.id
_entity.type
_entity.pdbx_description
1 polymer ?
#
loop_
_entity_poly.entity_id
_entity_poly.type
_entity_poly.pdbx_seq_one_letter_code
_entity_poly.pdbx_strand_id
1 'polypeptide(L)'
;MSIQPGEPGRGAASVYSQPLSRAEMYGAQCLEETVYYYNCRCPPEGIPPLADIEYRSSDGARDILGRVFRWDRAPYDHVFQNGFVCRRQGGVDDGTYYNLDLYVNCGGRPLDTRRETTHAFVSTTMSSRWRPSLNARKPQCRLYRYEIYAPGGILVPDTLGSRYRHPAQECWSREIKLRIIHKVSFVAGIAPQYIRSAQLFELTFSTMDRRTTLSRVNNILFRNRNFNPQSHPEMLLRIRRPVIDYFDGSTRRPLEVKIYPSDETKAKLTAKQSPHSVVQYYTYGVTEEHNYLDSAFRSSTYGEVFLFIQEEYVIVNQDPGSTEDFVVDGPGFIPYKFQYLHDTALSNHGIDCAFGYSGVSEAFLFYGKQCVKIDYGGRKILEGPKTIAQMFPFLKYTPLMFDKGLDAAFEVTGKFAAYFFKRDYCALVQYGPDRKLLSMRPIIDEFPCLEGTPFESDIGAAFASHIQYEYYIFKGQYYALLKYDLDAGTHKLPNGVREIRPNWKSLRNILPANNRGVDVHEEPQPVPNRDQDDDL
;
A
#
# COMPACT_ATOMS: atom_id res chain seq x y z
N MET A 1 14.86 22.30 -1.10
CA MET A 1 13.45 22.13 -1.53
C MET A 1 13.08 20.66 -1.35
N SER A 2 11.80 20.34 -1.16
CA SER A 2 11.35 18.94 -1.20
C SER A 2 11.55 18.34 -2.59
N ILE A 3 11.93 17.06 -2.67
CA ILE A 3 12.19 16.39 -3.95
C ILE A 3 10.86 16.09 -4.66
N GLN A 4 10.73 16.47 -5.93
CA GLN A 4 9.46 16.31 -6.65
C GLN A 4 9.18 14.85 -7.01
N PRO A 5 7.91 14.45 -7.15
CA PRO A 5 7.57 13.13 -7.70
C PRO A 5 8.26 12.89 -9.05
N GLY A 6 8.81 11.70 -9.24
CA GLY A 6 9.50 11.33 -10.49
C GLY A 6 10.89 11.93 -10.70
N GLU A 7 11.38 12.82 -9.84
CA GLU A 7 12.71 13.42 -9.99
C GLU A 7 13.85 12.41 -9.75
N PRO A 8 14.99 12.54 -10.48
CA PRO A 8 16.20 11.76 -10.22
C PRO A 8 16.65 11.88 -8.76
N GLY A 9 17.02 10.75 -8.15
CA GLY A 9 17.44 10.68 -6.75
C GLY A 9 16.28 10.40 -5.78
N ARG A 10 15.01 10.53 -6.19
CA ARG A 10 13.87 10.25 -5.30
C ARG A 10 13.88 8.81 -4.80
N GLY A 11 14.39 7.87 -5.60
CA GLY A 11 14.50 6.45 -5.22
C GLY A 11 15.37 6.23 -3.96
N ALA A 12 16.35 7.10 -3.73
CA ALA A 12 17.33 7.03 -2.65
C ALA A 12 17.30 8.22 -1.67
N ALA A 13 16.28 9.09 -1.76
CA ALA A 13 16.19 10.31 -0.95
C ALA A 13 15.88 10.07 0.55
N SER A 14 15.49 8.85 0.95
CA SER A 14 15.07 8.53 2.31
C SER A 14 16.11 8.79 3.38
N VAL A 15 17.41 8.75 3.04
CA VAL A 15 18.51 8.98 4.00
C VAL A 15 18.63 10.45 4.42
N TYR A 16 18.08 11.37 3.63
CA TYR A 16 18.19 12.81 3.86
C TYR A 16 16.90 13.40 4.45
N SER A 17 17.09 14.34 5.38
CA SER A 17 15.98 15.11 5.93
C SER A 17 15.56 16.20 4.93
N GLN A 18 14.29 16.22 4.55
CA GLN A 18 13.74 17.29 3.73
C GLN A 18 13.45 18.56 4.56
N PRO A 19 13.64 19.76 3.97
CA PRO A 19 13.94 20.00 2.56
C PRO A 19 15.42 19.74 2.22
N LEU A 20 15.68 19.17 1.04
CA LEU A 20 17.05 18.86 0.61
C LEU A 20 17.80 20.14 0.19
N SER A 21 19.06 20.24 0.58
CA SER A 21 20.04 21.12 -0.06
C SER A 21 20.43 20.59 -1.44
N ARG A 22 21.05 21.44 -2.27
CA ARG A 22 21.53 21.03 -3.60
C ARG A 22 22.56 19.89 -3.53
N ALA A 23 23.39 19.88 -2.49
CA ALA A 23 24.37 18.82 -2.25
C ALA A 23 23.69 17.49 -1.88
N GLU A 24 22.64 17.52 -1.07
CA GLU A 24 21.88 16.32 -0.70
C GLU A 24 21.05 15.78 -1.87
N MET A 25 20.50 16.65 -2.72
CA MET A 25 19.85 16.23 -3.97
C MET A 25 20.83 15.49 -4.88
N TYR A 26 22.02 16.06 -5.09
CA TYR A 26 23.08 15.42 -5.85
C TYR A 26 23.52 14.10 -5.20
N GLY A 27 23.67 14.07 -3.88
CA GLY A 27 23.99 12.85 -3.13
C GLY A 27 22.94 11.75 -3.28
N ALA A 28 21.65 12.09 -3.28
CA ALA A 28 20.56 11.14 -3.51
C ALA A 28 20.60 10.58 -4.94
N GLN A 29 20.83 11.44 -5.94
CA GLN A 29 21.00 11.02 -7.33
C GLN A 29 22.23 10.10 -7.50
N CYS A 30 23.37 10.47 -6.93
CA CYS A 30 24.57 9.63 -6.98
C CYS A 30 24.35 8.26 -6.34
N LEU A 31 23.60 8.18 -5.22
CA LEU A 31 23.27 6.89 -4.60
C LEU A 31 22.41 6.02 -5.52
N GLU A 32 21.40 6.62 -6.15
CA GLU A 32 20.53 5.93 -7.11
C GLU A 32 21.34 5.41 -8.32
N GLU A 33 22.20 6.24 -8.89
CA GLU A 33 23.09 5.86 -10.00
C GLU A 33 24.11 4.79 -9.59
N THR A 34 24.64 4.85 -8.38
CA THR A 34 25.59 3.86 -7.84
C THR A 34 24.94 2.50 -7.68
N VAL A 35 23.72 2.46 -7.12
CA VAL A 35 22.95 1.21 -7.03
C VAL A 35 22.62 0.69 -8.42
N TYR A 36 22.20 1.53 -9.36
CA TYR A 36 21.96 1.11 -10.74
C TYR A 36 23.23 0.54 -11.39
N TYR A 37 24.38 1.17 -11.19
CA TYR A 37 25.65 0.73 -11.75
C TYR A 37 26.04 -0.68 -11.29
N TYR A 38 26.07 -0.93 -9.98
CA TYR A 38 26.51 -2.22 -9.40
C TYR A 38 25.47 -3.35 -9.47
N ASN A 39 24.28 -3.08 -9.99
CA ASN A 39 23.24 -4.09 -10.16
C ASN A 39 22.87 -4.33 -11.64
N CYS A 40 22.92 -3.30 -12.48
CA CYS A 40 22.46 -3.36 -13.87
C CYS A 40 23.60 -3.25 -14.89
N ARG A 41 24.65 -2.46 -14.63
CA ARG A 41 25.74 -2.23 -15.62
C ARG A 41 26.97 -3.09 -15.37
N CYS A 42 27.44 -3.11 -14.13
CA CYS A 42 28.68 -3.78 -13.73
C CYS A 42 28.44 -4.53 -12.40
N PRO A 43 27.61 -5.58 -12.40
CA PRO A 43 27.44 -6.41 -11.22
C PRO A 43 28.75 -7.19 -10.90
N PRO A 44 28.94 -7.63 -9.65
CA PRO A 44 30.05 -8.52 -9.28
C PRO A 44 30.09 -9.79 -10.15
N GLU A 45 31.29 -10.35 -10.28
CA GLU A 45 31.52 -11.56 -11.09
C GLU A 45 30.57 -12.71 -10.69
N GLY A 46 30.00 -13.38 -11.69
CA GLY A 46 29.05 -14.48 -11.49
C GLY A 46 27.60 -14.05 -11.21
N ILE A 47 27.30 -12.76 -11.12
CA ILE A 47 25.94 -12.24 -10.96
C ILE A 47 25.46 -11.60 -12.27
N PRO A 48 24.38 -12.07 -12.90
CA PRO A 48 23.88 -11.47 -14.13
C PRO A 48 23.33 -10.04 -13.87
N PRO A 49 23.46 -9.11 -14.83
CA PRO A 49 22.90 -7.77 -14.69
C PRO A 49 21.38 -7.81 -14.58
N LEU A 50 20.83 -6.93 -13.75
CA LEU A 50 19.41 -6.64 -13.73
C LEU A 50 19.01 -5.79 -14.94
N ALA A 51 17.77 -5.96 -15.39
CA ALA A 51 17.21 -5.14 -16.46
C ALA A 51 16.98 -3.69 -16.00
N ASP A 52 16.48 -3.52 -14.77
CA ASP A 52 16.22 -2.21 -14.15
C ASP A 52 16.08 -2.35 -12.62
N ILE A 53 16.02 -1.22 -11.91
CA ILE A 53 15.70 -1.12 -10.48
C ILE A 53 14.30 -0.55 -10.30
N GLU A 54 13.41 -1.33 -9.70
CA GLU A 54 12.01 -0.94 -9.53
C GLU A 54 11.79 -0.26 -8.17
N TYR A 55 11.59 1.06 -8.19
CA TYR A 55 11.22 1.83 -6.99
C TYR A 55 9.71 1.87 -6.74
N ARG A 56 9.30 2.17 -5.50
CA ARG A 56 7.91 2.50 -5.19
C ARG A 56 7.45 3.73 -5.99
N SER A 57 6.20 3.70 -6.43
CA SER A 57 5.62 4.77 -7.24
C SER A 57 5.54 6.07 -6.43
N SER A 58 6.13 7.14 -6.96
CA SER A 58 6.02 8.48 -6.39
C SER A 58 4.84 9.29 -6.93
N ASP A 59 4.08 8.75 -7.90
CA ASP A 59 2.86 9.40 -8.42
C ASP A 59 1.88 9.66 -7.28
N GLY A 60 1.37 10.89 -7.20
CA GLY A 60 0.52 11.34 -6.09
C GLY A 60 1.18 11.21 -4.71
N ALA A 61 2.52 11.21 -4.64
CA ALA A 61 3.30 10.97 -3.42
C ALA A 61 3.04 9.61 -2.74
N ARG A 62 2.54 8.60 -3.48
CA ARG A 62 2.18 7.27 -2.92
C ARG A 62 3.31 6.61 -2.13
N ASP A 63 4.57 6.79 -2.52
CA ASP A 63 5.77 6.27 -1.84
C ASP A 63 5.90 6.75 -0.39
N ILE A 64 5.55 8.00 -0.11
CA ILE A 64 5.63 8.60 1.23
C ILE A 64 4.28 8.56 1.97
N LEU A 65 3.15 8.41 1.27
CA LEU A 65 1.83 8.27 1.91
C LEU A 65 1.57 6.88 2.49
N GLY A 66 2.18 5.84 1.90
CA GLY A 66 2.03 4.45 2.34
C GLY A 66 3.07 4.04 3.38
N ARG A 67 2.60 3.49 4.51
CA ARG A 67 3.47 3.04 5.61
C ARG A 67 4.30 1.80 5.24
N VAL A 68 5.49 1.69 5.78
CA VAL A 68 6.25 0.43 5.83
C VAL A 68 6.73 0.18 7.24
N PHE A 69 6.96 -1.08 7.56
CA PHE A 69 7.37 -1.53 8.88
C PHE A 69 8.82 -2.00 8.89
N ARG A 70 9.53 -1.66 9.97
CA ARG A 70 10.85 -2.23 10.28
C ARG A 70 10.87 -2.81 11.68
N TRP A 71 11.49 -3.97 11.83
CA TRP A 71 11.77 -4.57 13.13
C TRP A 71 13.23 -4.35 13.51
N ASP A 72 13.49 -3.83 14.71
CA ASP A 72 14.84 -3.52 15.17
C ASP A 72 14.98 -3.65 16.69
N ARG A 73 16.20 -3.93 17.17
CA ARG A 73 16.59 -3.98 18.58
C ARG A 73 17.01 -2.62 19.10
N ALA A 74 17.40 -1.71 18.22
CA ALA A 74 17.69 -0.34 18.62
C ALA A 74 16.44 0.25 19.28
N PRO A 75 16.59 0.92 20.43
CA PRO A 75 15.47 1.51 21.15
C PRO A 75 14.94 2.75 20.42
N TYR A 76 13.66 3.07 20.69
CA TYR A 76 12.94 4.11 19.93
C TYR A 76 13.56 5.49 20.08
N ASP A 77 14.13 5.81 21.23
CA ASP A 77 14.83 7.07 21.51
C ASP A 77 16.05 7.25 20.60
N HIS A 78 16.86 6.20 20.44
CA HIS A 78 18.00 6.21 19.52
C HIS A 78 17.54 6.40 18.07
N VAL A 79 16.52 5.66 17.63
CA VAL A 79 16.04 5.68 16.24
C VAL A 79 15.32 6.99 15.91
N PHE A 80 14.55 7.57 16.83
CA PHE A 80 13.88 8.86 16.63
C PHE A 80 14.84 10.05 16.55
N GLN A 81 16.05 9.90 17.12
CA GLN A 81 17.11 10.90 17.05
C GLN A 81 17.98 10.73 15.80
N ASN A 82 18.36 9.50 15.45
CA ASN A 82 19.41 9.23 14.46
C ASN A 82 18.90 8.62 13.16
N GLY A 83 17.65 8.17 13.12
CA GLY A 83 17.11 7.39 12.02
C GLY A 83 17.71 5.98 11.93
N PHE A 84 17.52 5.35 10.78
CA PHE A 84 18.21 4.12 10.41
C PHE A 84 19.39 4.48 9.50
N VAL A 85 20.61 4.11 9.88
CA VAL A 85 21.82 4.45 9.13
C VAL A 85 22.61 3.18 8.85
N CYS A 86 22.93 2.95 7.58
CA CYS A 86 23.84 1.90 7.17
C CYS A 86 25.28 2.34 7.43
N ARG A 87 25.88 1.84 8.52
CA ARG A 87 27.28 2.09 8.86
C ARG A 87 28.14 1.07 8.12
N ARG A 88 28.92 1.50 7.14
CA ARG A 88 29.75 0.58 6.35
C ARG A 88 30.80 -0.09 7.21
N GLN A 89 30.84 -1.42 7.16
CA GLN A 89 31.93 -2.20 7.71
C GLN A 89 33.21 -1.99 6.88
N GLY A 90 34.35 -1.81 7.54
CA GLY A 90 35.64 -1.67 6.86
C GLY A 90 35.99 -2.88 5.98
N GLY A 91 36.64 -2.63 4.84
CA GLY A 91 37.16 -3.67 3.93
C GLY A 91 36.14 -4.28 2.95
N VAL A 92 34.89 -3.84 2.96
CA VAL A 92 33.88 -4.27 1.98
C VAL A 92 34.00 -3.41 0.73
N ASP A 93 34.06 -3.98 -0.47
CA ASP A 93 34.10 -3.24 -1.75
C ASP A 93 32.72 -2.69 -2.15
N ASP A 94 32.68 -1.72 -3.06
CA ASP A 94 31.42 -1.08 -3.48
C ASP A 94 30.49 -2.02 -4.25
N GLY A 95 31.06 -2.97 -5.01
CA GLY A 95 30.32 -3.98 -5.73
C GLY A 95 29.53 -4.89 -4.78
N THR A 96 30.12 -5.27 -3.65
CA THR A 96 29.40 -5.98 -2.59
C THR A 96 28.45 -5.06 -1.84
N TYR A 97 28.91 -3.87 -1.45
CA TYR A 97 28.16 -2.97 -0.55
C TYR A 97 26.85 -2.47 -1.18
N TYR A 98 26.83 -2.17 -2.47
CA TYR A 98 25.66 -1.64 -3.17
C TYR A 98 24.88 -2.68 -3.98
N ASN A 99 25.22 -3.98 -3.91
CA ASN A 99 24.50 -5.01 -4.64
C ASN A 99 23.27 -5.52 -3.87
N LEU A 100 22.09 -5.34 -4.48
CA LEU A 100 20.80 -5.69 -3.91
C LEU A 100 20.60 -7.21 -3.83
N ASP A 101 21.09 -7.94 -4.82
CA ASP A 101 20.95 -9.40 -4.88
C ASP A 101 21.71 -10.05 -3.72
N LEU A 102 23.00 -9.69 -3.56
CA LEU A 102 23.84 -10.11 -2.44
C LEU A 102 23.25 -9.69 -1.11
N TYR A 103 22.76 -8.45 -0.99
CA TYR A 103 22.12 -8.02 0.24
C TYR A 103 20.93 -8.90 0.62
N VAL A 104 20.05 -9.14 -0.35
CA VAL A 104 18.81 -9.86 -0.11
C VAL A 104 19.10 -11.33 0.16
N ASN A 105 19.97 -11.96 -0.62
CA ASN A 105 20.22 -13.39 -0.60
C ASN A 105 21.28 -13.81 0.44
N CYS A 106 22.25 -12.95 0.75
CA CYS A 106 23.44 -13.27 1.55
C CYS A 106 23.66 -12.35 2.76
N GLY A 107 23.19 -11.10 2.73
CA GLY A 107 23.50 -10.08 3.74
C GLY A 107 22.82 -10.27 5.10
N GLY A 108 21.78 -11.10 5.17
CA GLY A 108 20.90 -11.18 6.33
C GLY A 108 20.09 -9.89 6.54
N ARG A 109 19.15 -9.92 7.51
CA ARG A 109 18.38 -8.71 7.90
C ARG A 109 18.89 -8.26 9.26
N PRO A 110 19.89 -7.36 9.34
CA PRO A 110 20.37 -6.88 10.63
C PRO A 110 19.22 -6.21 11.39
N LEU A 111 18.81 -6.85 12.48
CA LEU A 111 17.79 -6.37 13.41
C LEU A 111 18.40 -5.44 14.46
N ASP A 112 19.58 -4.87 14.23
CA ASP A 112 20.21 -3.90 15.12
C ASP A 112 20.91 -2.85 14.28
N THR A 113 20.24 -1.72 14.05
CA THR A 113 20.79 -0.66 13.20
C THR A 113 22.04 0.00 13.76
N ARG A 114 22.42 -0.25 15.02
CA ARG A 114 23.61 0.36 15.65
C ARG A 114 24.91 -0.28 15.20
N ARG A 115 24.84 -1.47 14.60
CA ARG A 115 26.01 -2.24 14.16
C ARG A 115 26.44 -1.83 12.76
N GLU A 116 27.72 -2.04 12.46
CA GLU A 116 28.23 -1.98 11.09
C GLU A 116 27.59 -3.06 10.21
N THR A 117 27.51 -2.78 8.92
CA THR A 117 26.89 -3.64 7.92
C THR A 117 27.75 -3.72 6.66
N THR A 118 27.68 -4.87 6.02
CA THR A 118 28.34 -5.15 4.74
C THR A 118 27.52 -4.68 3.54
N HIS A 119 26.33 -4.09 3.74
CA HIS A 119 25.47 -3.67 2.64
C HIS A 119 24.79 -2.33 2.92
N ALA A 120 24.55 -1.56 1.86
CA ALA A 120 24.00 -0.21 1.90
C ALA A 120 22.47 -0.17 2.06
N PHE A 121 21.81 -1.18 2.64
CA PHE A 121 20.35 -1.28 2.58
C PHE A 121 19.68 -1.45 3.95
N VAL A 122 18.61 -0.68 4.16
CA VAL A 122 17.67 -0.83 5.28
C VAL A 122 16.42 -1.57 4.78
N SER A 123 16.26 -2.83 5.20
CA SER A 123 15.08 -3.63 4.91
C SER A 123 13.87 -3.19 5.72
N THR A 124 12.73 -3.10 5.04
CA THR A 124 11.40 -2.88 5.60
C THR A 124 10.39 -3.80 4.91
N THR A 125 9.14 -3.81 5.38
CA THR A 125 8.06 -4.61 4.81
C THR A 125 6.75 -3.83 4.76
N MET A 126 5.97 -4.03 3.71
CA MET A 126 4.60 -3.53 3.63
C MET A 126 3.60 -4.37 4.44
N SER A 127 4.00 -5.58 4.88
CA SER A 127 3.12 -6.48 5.64
C SER A 127 3.11 -6.12 7.12
N SER A 128 1.93 -5.80 7.66
CA SER A 128 1.75 -5.58 9.11
C SER A 128 1.91 -6.87 9.92
N ARG A 129 1.73 -8.02 9.26
CA ARG A 129 1.80 -9.37 9.83
C ARG A 129 3.21 -9.94 9.87
N TRP A 130 4.08 -9.49 8.95
CA TRP A 130 5.43 -10.00 8.87
C TRP A 130 6.20 -9.67 10.15
N ARG A 131 6.89 -10.69 10.66
CA ARG A 131 7.73 -10.60 11.86
C ARG A 131 8.98 -11.46 11.66
N PRO A 132 10.12 -11.09 12.28
CA PRO A 132 11.31 -11.94 12.27
C PRO A 132 11.01 -13.33 12.85
N SER A 133 11.58 -14.38 12.25
CA SER A 133 11.52 -15.72 12.82
C SER A 133 12.59 -15.90 13.89
N LEU A 134 12.21 -16.52 14.99
CA LEU A 134 13.10 -17.02 16.02
C LEU A 134 13.38 -18.51 15.80
N ASN A 135 14.37 -19.04 16.51
CA ASN A 135 14.70 -20.46 16.51
C ASN A 135 14.93 -20.94 17.94
N ALA A 136 15.02 -22.27 18.12
CA ALA A 136 15.17 -22.88 19.44
C ALA A 136 16.38 -22.39 20.24
N ARG A 137 17.44 -21.88 19.58
CA ARG A 137 18.64 -21.36 20.26
C ARG A 137 18.43 -19.97 20.85
N LYS A 138 17.47 -19.20 20.32
CA LYS A 138 17.07 -17.88 20.82
C LYS A 138 15.54 -17.83 20.85
N PRO A 139 14.92 -18.50 21.84
CA PRO A 139 13.50 -18.74 21.84
C PRO A 139 12.69 -17.50 22.20
N GLN A 140 13.31 -16.43 22.69
CA GLN A 140 12.61 -15.19 23.01
C GLN A 140 13.46 -13.99 22.61
N CYS A 141 12.81 -12.94 22.11
CA CYS A 141 13.46 -11.68 21.80
C CYS A 141 12.46 -10.53 21.91
N ARG A 142 12.89 -9.41 22.48
CA ARG A 142 12.15 -8.15 22.40
C ARG A 142 12.64 -7.33 21.22
N LEU A 143 11.70 -6.77 20.47
CA LEU A 143 11.97 -5.97 19.29
C LEU A 143 10.98 -4.80 19.22
N TYR A 144 11.49 -3.66 18.77
CA TYR A 144 10.65 -2.55 18.36
C TYR A 144 10.20 -2.76 16.92
N ARG A 145 8.92 -2.52 16.67
CA ARG A 145 8.38 -2.33 15.33
C ARG A 145 8.19 -0.84 15.08
N TYR A 146 8.83 -0.34 14.03
CA TYR A 146 8.78 1.04 13.60
C TYR A 146 7.86 1.19 12.41
N GLU A 147 7.00 2.22 12.45
CA GLU A 147 6.17 2.65 11.32
C GLU A 147 6.84 3.83 10.61
N ILE A 148 7.00 3.71 9.29
CA ILE A 148 7.86 4.59 8.48
C ILE A 148 7.11 5.07 7.24
N TYR A 149 7.25 6.35 6.93
CA TYR A 149 6.71 7.05 5.76
C TYR A 149 7.84 7.82 5.09
N ALA A 150 8.62 7.13 4.24
CA ALA A 150 9.81 7.66 3.59
C ALA A 150 9.65 7.70 2.06
N PRO A 151 10.25 8.65 1.34
CA PRO A 151 10.25 8.67 -0.12
C PRO A 151 11.10 7.52 -0.70
N GLY A 152 10.79 7.10 -1.92
CA GLY A 152 11.56 6.08 -2.65
C GLY A 152 11.44 4.67 -2.06
N GLY A 153 12.56 3.94 -2.07
CA GLY A 153 12.64 2.55 -1.63
C GLY A 153 12.39 1.55 -2.78
N ILE A 154 13.28 0.58 -2.88
CA ILE A 154 13.29 -0.44 -3.93
C ILE A 154 12.28 -1.54 -3.61
N LEU A 155 11.38 -1.82 -4.54
CA LEU A 155 10.50 -2.98 -4.52
C LEU A 155 11.31 -4.22 -4.91
N VAL A 156 11.84 -4.90 -3.89
CA VAL A 156 12.78 -6.02 -4.08
C VAL A 156 12.19 -7.13 -4.96
N PRO A 157 10.94 -7.59 -4.76
CA PRO A 157 10.38 -8.65 -5.60
C PRO A 157 10.25 -8.24 -7.06
N ASP A 158 9.83 -6.99 -7.32
CA ASP A 158 9.65 -6.46 -8.68
C ASP A 158 11.00 -6.28 -9.39
N THR A 159 12.04 -5.93 -8.63
CA THR A 159 13.41 -5.73 -9.12
C THR A 159 14.12 -7.06 -9.41
N LEU A 160 14.07 -8.02 -8.47
CA LEU A 160 14.82 -9.28 -8.57
C LEU A 160 14.06 -10.40 -9.29
N GLY A 161 12.73 -10.31 -9.38
CA GLY A 161 11.89 -11.34 -10.00
C GLY A 161 12.18 -12.73 -9.44
N SER A 162 12.49 -13.68 -10.32
CA SER A 162 12.84 -15.06 -9.95
C SER A 162 14.14 -15.21 -9.16
N ARG A 163 15.01 -14.18 -9.12
CA ARG A 163 16.23 -14.17 -8.31
C ARG A 163 15.97 -13.87 -6.84
N TYR A 164 14.75 -13.45 -6.49
CA TYR A 164 14.35 -13.26 -5.10
C TYR A 164 14.15 -14.61 -4.41
N ARG A 165 15.20 -15.13 -3.77
CA ARG A 165 15.20 -16.45 -3.11
C ARG A 165 14.78 -16.40 -1.64
N HIS A 166 14.27 -15.27 -1.16
CA HIS A 166 13.76 -15.08 0.21
C HIS A 166 12.23 -14.90 0.28
N PRO A 167 11.40 -15.90 -0.07
CA PRO A 167 10.17 -16.08 0.68
C PRO A 167 10.57 -16.44 2.12
N ALA A 168 9.81 -16.07 3.14
CA ALA A 168 10.01 -16.68 4.45
C ALA A 168 9.66 -18.19 4.35
N GLN A 169 10.64 -19.01 3.96
CA GLN A 169 10.67 -20.46 4.13
C GLN A 169 11.53 -20.66 5.39
N GLU A 170 11.03 -21.20 6.50
CA GLU A 170 10.28 -22.45 6.63
C GLU A 170 9.06 -22.30 7.56
N CYS A 171 8.10 -23.21 7.40
CA CYS A 171 6.80 -23.31 8.08
C CYS A 171 5.69 -22.43 7.50
N TRP A 172 5.10 -22.86 6.38
CA TRP A 172 3.64 -23.08 6.22
C TRP A 172 3.34 -23.58 4.78
N SER A 173 2.82 -24.80 4.70
CA SER A 173 2.24 -25.56 3.56
C SER A 173 2.95 -25.59 2.19
N ARG A 174 3.11 -26.82 1.66
CA ARG A 174 3.64 -27.14 0.31
C ARG A 174 2.74 -26.68 -0.84
N GLU A 175 1.55 -26.14 -0.56
CA GLU A 175 0.56 -25.79 -1.60
C GLU A 175 0.46 -24.30 -1.97
N ILE A 176 1.11 -23.37 -1.26
CA ILE A 176 1.01 -21.93 -1.58
C ILE A 176 2.39 -21.38 -1.96
N LYS A 177 2.76 -21.61 -3.23
CA LYS A 177 4.06 -21.26 -3.83
C LYS A 177 4.24 -19.75 -4.12
N LEU A 178 3.37 -18.87 -3.61
CA LEU A 178 3.28 -17.44 -4.00
C LEU A 178 3.26 -16.46 -2.82
N ARG A 179 3.96 -16.74 -1.72
CA ARG A 179 4.18 -15.73 -0.66
C ARG A 179 5.31 -14.77 -1.07
N ILE A 180 4.99 -13.81 -1.93
CA ILE A 180 5.85 -12.66 -2.20
C ILE A 180 5.72 -11.70 -1.01
N ILE A 181 6.66 -11.74 -0.07
CA ILE A 181 6.75 -10.67 0.92
C ILE A 181 7.18 -9.41 0.17
N HIS A 182 6.33 -8.37 0.13
CA HIS A 182 6.70 -7.06 -0.39
C HIS A 182 7.73 -6.38 0.53
N LYS A 183 8.98 -6.83 0.37
CA LYS A 183 10.17 -6.24 0.97
C LYS A 183 10.49 -4.94 0.23
N VAL A 184 10.62 -3.87 1.00
CA VAL A 184 11.07 -2.57 0.50
C VAL A 184 12.45 -2.30 1.10
N SER A 185 13.44 -2.05 0.26
CA SER A 185 14.80 -1.74 0.70
C SER A 185 15.11 -0.27 0.44
N PHE A 186 15.51 0.46 1.49
CA PHE A 186 15.98 1.84 1.37
C PHE A 186 17.50 1.88 1.30
N VAL A 187 18.05 2.73 0.43
CA VAL A 187 19.49 2.87 0.21
C VAL A 187 20.09 3.82 1.24
N ALA A 188 21.25 3.44 1.79
CA ALA A 188 22.06 4.14 2.80
C ALA A 188 21.39 4.41 4.16
N GLY A 189 20.07 4.57 4.23
CA GLY A 189 19.37 4.84 5.47
C GLY A 189 17.97 5.41 5.31
N ILE A 190 17.38 5.75 6.45
CA ILE A 190 16.09 6.41 6.58
C ILE A 190 16.23 7.48 7.66
N ALA A 191 16.06 8.74 7.29
CA ALA A 191 16.15 9.88 8.18
C ALA A 191 15.05 9.83 9.27
N PRO A 192 15.33 10.34 10.48
CA PRO A 192 14.39 10.27 11.61
C PRO A 192 13.05 10.97 11.33
N GLN A 193 13.02 11.98 10.47
CA GLN A 193 11.79 12.70 10.10
C GLN A 193 10.73 11.85 9.39
N TYR A 194 11.11 10.69 8.84
CA TYR A 194 10.22 9.76 8.17
C TYR A 194 9.72 8.63 9.08
N ILE A 195 10.22 8.57 10.32
CA ILE A 195 9.87 7.51 11.27
C ILE A 195 8.81 8.06 12.20
N ARG A 196 7.58 7.56 12.08
CA ARG A 196 6.41 8.12 12.81
C ARG A 196 6.33 7.60 14.23
N SER A 197 6.42 6.29 14.40
CA SER A 197 6.15 5.66 15.70
C SER A 197 6.83 4.32 15.88
N ALA A 198 6.89 3.88 17.13
CA ALA A 198 7.46 2.61 17.55
C ALA A 198 6.55 1.92 18.59
N GLN A 199 6.48 0.60 18.51
CA GLN A 199 5.79 -0.26 19.48
C GLN A 199 6.74 -1.38 19.90
N LEU A 200 6.70 -1.77 21.18
CA LEU A 200 7.53 -2.84 21.71
C LEU A 200 6.76 -4.16 21.73
N PHE A 201 7.33 -5.18 21.11
CA PHE A 201 6.79 -6.53 21.12
C PHE A 201 7.79 -7.53 21.67
N GLU A 202 7.23 -8.64 22.15
CA GLU A 202 7.95 -9.83 22.52
C GLU A 202 7.63 -10.93 21.52
N LEU A 203 8.67 -11.49 20.93
CA LEU A 203 8.58 -12.64 20.04
C LEU A 203 9.00 -13.87 20.85
N THR A 204 8.22 -14.94 20.73
CA THR A 204 8.47 -16.20 21.43
C THR A 204 8.40 -17.36 20.43
N PHE A 205 9.37 -18.25 20.46
CA PHE A 205 9.41 -19.47 19.67
C PHE A 205 8.81 -20.63 20.46
N SER A 206 7.70 -21.18 19.98
CA SER A 206 7.16 -22.45 20.49
C SER A 206 7.93 -23.61 19.87
N THR A 207 8.58 -24.42 20.69
CA THR A 207 9.24 -25.65 20.24
C THR A 207 8.24 -26.72 19.80
N MET A 208 7.04 -26.73 20.39
CA MET A 208 5.95 -27.63 20.01
C MET A 208 5.41 -27.29 18.62
N ASP A 209 5.09 -26.01 18.38
CA ASP A 209 4.47 -25.58 17.11
C ASP A 209 5.50 -25.24 16.03
N ARG A 210 6.80 -25.22 16.39
CA ARG A 210 7.91 -24.71 15.58
C ARG A 210 7.62 -23.35 14.95
N ARG A 211 6.91 -22.49 15.69
CA ARG A 211 6.42 -21.19 15.21
C ARG A 211 6.83 -20.06 16.15
N THR A 212 7.08 -18.91 15.54
CA THR A 212 7.27 -17.66 16.29
C THR A 212 5.92 -16.98 16.50
N THR A 213 5.51 -16.85 17.75
CA THR A 213 4.37 -16.04 18.18
C THR A 213 4.81 -14.62 18.50
N LEU A 214 3.85 -13.71 18.48
CA LEU A 214 4.06 -12.29 18.72
C LEU A 214 3.08 -11.84 19.80
N SER A 215 3.57 -11.15 20.82
CA SER A 215 2.74 -10.47 21.80
C SER A 215 3.17 -9.02 21.95
N ARG A 216 2.21 -8.12 22.13
CA ARG A 216 2.48 -6.74 22.56
C ARG A 216 3.00 -6.77 24.00
N VAL A 217 4.10 -6.09 24.28
CA VAL A 217 4.61 -5.95 25.66
C VAL A 217 3.73 -5.00 26.47
N ASN A 218 3.19 -3.98 25.81
CA ASN A 218 2.24 -3.02 26.36
C ASN A 218 1.40 -2.43 25.23
N ASN A 219 0.37 -1.65 25.58
CA ASN A 219 -0.49 -0.96 24.62
C ASN A 219 0.03 0.45 24.29
N ILE A 220 1.35 0.69 24.42
CA ILE A 220 1.95 2.01 24.22
C ILE A 220 2.43 2.15 22.77
N LEU A 221 2.02 3.25 22.15
CA LEU A 221 2.56 3.74 20.88
C LEU A 221 3.48 4.94 21.16
N PHE A 222 4.78 4.74 21.02
CA PHE A 222 5.74 5.85 21.09
C PHE A 222 5.71 6.62 19.78
N ARG A 223 5.44 7.92 19.84
CA ARG A 223 5.30 8.79 18.68
C ARG A 223 6.46 9.77 18.59
N ASN A 224 7.10 9.78 17.43
CA ASN A 224 8.24 10.64 17.16
C ASN A 224 7.77 12.07 16.87
N ARG A 225 8.16 13.02 17.72
CA ARG A 225 7.87 14.44 17.54
C ARG A 225 8.62 15.06 16.36
N ASN A 226 9.72 14.44 15.93
CA ASN A 226 10.50 14.87 14.77
C ASN A 226 9.86 14.42 13.45
N PHE A 227 8.78 13.62 13.50
CA PHE A 227 8.08 13.16 12.31
C PHE A 227 7.49 14.35 11.53
N ASN A 228 7.99 14.55 10.32
CA ASN A 228 7.59 15.61 9.42
C ASN A 228 7.93 15.17 7.98
N PRO A 229 7.19 14.21 7.40
CA PRO A 229 7.37 13.87 6.01
C PRO A 229 6.93 15.08 5.17
N GLN A 230 7.84 15.58 4.33
CA GLN A 230 7.57 16.71 3.43
C GLN A 230 7.33 16.22 2.00
N SER A 231 6.43 16.91 1.30
CA SER A 231 6.14 16.73 -0.12
C SER A 231 6.58 17.93 -0.95
N HIS A 232 6.54 17.75 -2.27
CA HIS A 232 6.56 18.85 -3.23
C HIS A 232 5.27 18.83 -4.06
N PRO A 233 4.52 19.93 -4.14
CA PRO A 233 4.70 21.17 -3.37
C PRO A 233 4.55 20.93 -1.85
N GLU A 234 5.00 21.90 -1.04
CA GLU A 234 4.92 21.79 0.42
C GLU A 234 3.45 21.78 0.88
N MET A 235 3.06 20.68 1.52
CA MET A 235 1.75 20.52 2.15
C MET A 235 1.83 19.50 3.28
N LEU A 236 0.83 19.56 4.17
CA LEU A 236 0.61 18.49 5.14
C LEU A 236 0.15 17.24 4.39
N LEU A 237 0.91 16.16 4.52
CA LEU A 237 0.62 14.91 3.85
C LEU A 237 -0.44 14.12 4.62
N ARG A 238 -1.50 13.74 3.91
CA ARG A 238 -2.46 12.76 4.41
C ARG A 238 -1.85 11.36 4.39
N ILE A 239 -1.02 11.04 5.39
CA ILE A 239 -0.47 9.69 5.54
C ILE A 239 -1.59 8.67 5.72
N ARG A 240 -1.50 7.53 5.02
CA ARG A 240 -2.60 6.56 4.97
C ARG A 240 -2.56 5.66 6.21
N ARG A 241 -3.71 5.59 6.90
CA ARG A 241 -3.98 4.71 8.04
C ARG A 241 -2.80 4.60 9.03
N PRO A 242 -2.40 5.72 9.64
CA PRO A 242 -1.46 5.68 10.76
C PRO A 242 -1.93 4.71 11.85
N VAL A 243 -1.06 3.82 12.30
CA VAL A 243 -1.36 2.91 13.42
C VAL A 243 -1.70 3.71 14.67
N ILE A 244 -2.88 3.46 15.22
CA ILE A 244 -3.36 4.02 16.50
C ILE A 244 -4.32 3.10 17.25
N ASP A 245 -4.87 2.08 16.60
CA ASP A 245 -5.76 1.10 17.22
C ASP A 245 -5.13 -0.31 17.15
N TYR A 246 -5.64 -1.22 17.97
CA TYR A 246 -5.33 -2.64 17.98
C TYR A 246 -6.62 -3.46 18.15
N PHE A 247 -6.56 -4.77 17.85
CA PHE A 247 -7.65 -5.70 18.15
C PHE A 247 -7.42 -6.43 19.47
N ASP A 248 -8.45 -6.43 20.30
CA ASP A 248 -8.60 -7.28 21.48
C ASP A 248 -9.75 -8.25 21.21
N GLY A 249 -9.42 -9.43 20.67
CA GLY A 249 -10.40 -10.32 20.04
C GLY A 249 -11.05 -9.65 18.81
N SER A 250 -12.38 -9.55 18.81
CA SER A 250 -13.14 -8.84 17.76
C SER A 250 -13.29 -7.33 18.01
N THR A 251 -12.84 -6.83 19.17
CA THR A 251 -13.05 -5.43 19.56
C THR A 251 -11.86 -4.57 19.20
N ARG A 252 -12.10 -3.48 18.47
CA ARG A 252 -11.10 -2.46 18.17
C ARG A 252 -10.90 -1.55 19.39
N ARG A 253 -9.65 -1.38 19.84
CA ARG A 253 -9.28 -0.55 20.99
C ARG A 253 -8.16 0.43 20.64
N PRO A 254 -8.15 1.65 21.19
CA PRO A 254 -7.07 2.61 20.96
C PRO A 254 -5.81 2.23 21.73
N LEU A 255 -4.65 2.53 21.14
CA LEU A 255 -3.35 2.47 21.81
C LEU A 255 -3.14 3.72 22.68
N GLU A 256 -2.44 3.57 23.81
CA GLU A 256 -1.97 4.68 24.63
C GLU A 256 -0.81 5.38 23.92
N VAL A 257 -0.95 6.65 23.58
CA VAL A 257 0.09 7.36 22.84
C VAL A 257 1.02 8.14 23.77
N LYS A 258 2.34 7.92 23.64
CA LYS A 258 3.39 8.72 24.30
C LYS A 258 4.25 9.44 23.27
N ILE A 259 4.38 10.75 23.40
CA ILE A 259 5.17 11.58 22.48
C ILE A 259 6.62 11.66 22.97
N TYR A 260 7.58 11.48 22.05
CA TYR A 260 9.01 11.57 22.31
C TYR A 260 9.71 12.50 21.31
N PRO A 261 10.64 13.37 21.76
CA PRO A 261 10.94 13.69 23.16
C PRO A 261 9.78 14.43 23.85
N SER A 262 9.66 14.25 25.17
CA SER A 262 8.68 14.99 25.99
C SER A 262 9.02 16.49 26.02
N ASP A 263 8.05 17.33 26.42
CA ASP A 263 8.27 18.78 26.53
C ASP A 263 9.41 19.13 27.49
N GLU A 264 9.55 18.41 28.62
CA GLU A 264 10.64 18.58 29.58
C GLU A 264 12.01 18.23 29.00
N THR A 265 12.10 17.17 28.18
CA THR A 265 13.36 16.80 27.52
C THR A 265 13.71 17.79 26.40
N LYS A 266 12.71 18.37 25.73
CA LYS A 266 12.91 19.33 24.64
C LYS A 266 13.37 20.71 25.14
N ALA A 267 12.92 21.15 26.31
CA ALA A 267 13.40 22.38 26.96
C ALA A 267 14.93 22.39 27.17
N LYS A 268 15.55 21.21 27.20
CA LYS A 268 17.00 21.02 27.33
C LYS A 268 17.77 20.91 25.99
N LEU A 269 17.09 20.89 24.83
CA LEU A 269 17.65 20.47 23.52
C LEU A 269 17.43 21.47 22.35
N THR A 270 17.33 22.78 22.55
CA THR A 270 17.18 23.79 21.45
C THR A 270 18.13 23.57 20.25
N ALA A 271 17.84 23.80 18.96
CA ALA A 271 16.65 24.22 18.22
C ALA A 271 16.75 23.79 16.73
N LYS A 272 15.80 22.99 16.24
CA LYS A 272 15.29 22.96 14.85
C LYS A 272 13.80 22.64 14.99
N GLN A 273 12.95 23.66 14.89
CA GLN A 273 11.54 23.53 15.22
C GLN A 273 10.74 23.15 13.95
N SER A 274 10.08 21.99 13.97
CA SER A 274 8.85 21.84 13.19
C SER A 274 7.76 22.69 13.88
N PRO A 275 6.93 23.43 13.11
CA PRO A 275 5.85 24.23 13.68
C PRO A 275 4.93 23.38 14.57
N HIS A 276 4.44 23.94 15.68
CA HIS A 276 3.55 23.23 16.61
C HIS A 276 2.32 22.62 15.89
N SER A 277 1.80 23.32 14.87
CA SER A 277 0.70 22.87 14.01
C SER A 277 1.01 21.58 13.23
N VAL A 278 2.24 21.42 12.73
CA VAL A 278 2.67 20.23 11.98
C VAL A 278 2.71 19.01 12.90
N VAL A 279 3.29 19.18 14.09
CA VAL A 279 3.32 18.11 15.10
C VAL A 279 1.91 17.72 15.49
N GLN A 280 1.03 18.69 15.76
CA GLN A 280 -0.36 18.44 16.14
C GLN A 280 -1.13 17.71 15.02
N TYR A 281 -0.91 18.09 13.76
CA TYR A 281 -1.53 17.43 12.61
C TYR A 281 -1.15 15.94 12.53
N TYR A 282 0.13 15.61 12.49
CA TYR A 282 0.55 14.20 12.39
C TYR A 282 0.32 13.38 13.66
N THR A 283 0.10 14.05 14.78
CA THR A 283 -0.22 13.43 16.07
C THR A 283 -1.72 13.15 16.21
N TYR A 284 -2.59 14.05 15.77
CA TYR A 284 -4.03 13.93 15.99
C TYR A 284 -4.86 14.26 14.75
N GLY A 285 -4.54 15.34 14.04
CA GLY A 285 -5.35 15.79 12.90
C GLY A 285 -5.48 14.73 11.79
N VAL A 286 -4.38 14.11 11.41
CA VAL A 286 -4.34 13.17 10.28
C VAL A 286 -5.17 11.91 10.52
N THR A 287 -5.43 11.52 11.77
CA THR A 287 -6.22 10.32 12.10
C THR A 287 -7.72 10.55 12.02
N GLU A 288 -8.15 11.80 12.12
CA GLU A 288 -9.56 12.21 12.08
C GLU A 288 -10.01 12.64 10.68
N GLU A 289 -9.15 12.55 9.67
CA GLU A 289 -9.53 12.87 8.29
C GLU A 289 -10.48 11.82 7.70
N HIS A 290 -11.53 12.31 7.04
CA HIS A 290 -12.61 11.53 6.45
C HIS A 290 -12.26 10.88 5.11
N ASN A 291 -12.34 9.55 5.03
CA ASN A 291 -12.16 8.78 3.80
C ASN A 291 -13.53 8.33 3.27
N TYR A 292 -13.62 8.27 1.95
CA TYR A 292 -14.76 7.75 1.23
C TYR A 292 -14.33 6.51 0.44
N LEU A 293 -15.01 6.20 -0.66
CA LEU A 293 -14.68 5.04 -1.48
C LEU A 293 -13.34 5.24 -2.21
N ASP A 294 -12.46 4.24 -2.09
CA ASP A 294 -11.20 4.17 -2.83
C ASP A 294 -11.34 3.38 -4.13
N SER A 295 -12.22 2.36 -4.16
CA SER A 295 -12.54 1.63 -5.39
C SER A 295 -13.83 0.82 -5.24
N ALA A 296 -14.35 0.32 -6.37
CA ALA A 296 -15.51 -0.54 -6.38
C ALA A 296 -15.48 -1.50 -7.58
N PHE A 297 -16.21 -2.61 -7.50
CA PHE A 297 -16.55 -3.40 -8.69
C PHE A 297 -17.87 -4.15 -8.54
N ARG A 298 -18.52 -4.41 -9.67
CA ARG A 298 -19.77 -5.16 -9.77
C ARG A 298 -19.54 -6.66 -9.53
N SER A 299 -20.29 -7.26 -8.61
CA SER A 299 -20.31 -8.71 -8.41
C SER A 299 -20.99 -9.43 -9.58
N SER A 300 -20.80 -10.74 -9.70
CA SER A 300 -21.56 -11.61 -10.61
C SER A 300 -22.96 -11.89 -10.07
N THR A 301 -23.17 -11.71 -8.76
CA THR A 301 -24.50 -11.74 -8.14
C THR A 301 -25.26 -10.46 -8.43
N TYR A 302 -26.47 -10.60 -8.98
CA TYR A 302 -27.31 -9.46 -9.34
C TYR A 302 -27.56 -8.51 -8.16
N GLY A 303 -27.33 -7.21 -8.39
CA GLY A 303 -27.49 -6.16 -7.39
C GLY A 303 -26.30 -5.99 -6.44
N GLU A 304 -25.40 -6.97 -6.33
CA GLU A 304 -24.26 -6.88 -5.41
C GLU A 304 -23.08 -6.08 -5.99
N VAL A 305 -22.49 -5.24 -5.15
CA VAL A 305 -21.28 -4.47 -5.45
C VAL A 305 -20.29 -4.60 -4.30
N PHE A 306 -19.03 -4.81 -4.65
CA PHE A 306 -17.91 -4.71 -3.71
C PHE A 306 -17.44 -3.26 -3.67
N LEU A 307 -17.38 -2.70 -2.48
CA LEU A 307 -16.86 -1.36 -2.20
C LEU A 307 -15.63 -1.49 -1.32
N PHE A 308 -14.57 -0.74 -1.64
CA PHE A 308 -13.34 -0.72 -0.86
C PHE A 308 -13.11 0.67 -0.28
N ILE A 309 -12.80 0.68 1.02
CA ILE A 309 -12.49 1.86 1.79
C ILE A 309 -11.24 1.50 2.59
N GLN A 310 -10.11 2.04 2.20
CA GLN A 310 -8.81 1.72 2.75
C GLN A 310 -8.55 0.21 2.69
N GLU A 311 -8.18 -0.43 3.80
CA GLU A 311 -7.91 -1.86 3.91
C GLU A 311 -9.17 -2.69 4.24
N GLU A 312 -10.34 -2.06 4.15
CA GLU A 312 -11.64 -2.64 4.45
C GLU A 312 -12.48 -2.78 3.18
N TYR A 313 -13.41 -3.72 3.21
CA TYR A 313 -14.40 -3.92 2.17
C TYR A 313 -15.80 -3.89 2.78
N VAL A 314 -16.78 -3.55 1.95
CA VAL A 314 -18.19 -3.78 2.20
C VAL A 314 -18.82 -4.36 0.93
N ILE A 315 -19.75 -5.29 1.08
CA ILE A 315 -20.60 -5.76 -0.01
C ILE A 315 -21.98 -5.17 0.20
N VAL A 316 -22.47 -4.42 -0.78
CA VAL A 316 -23.80 -3.81 -0.76
C VAL A 316 -24.65 -4.45 -1.84
N ASN A 317 -25.90 -4.75 -1.53
CA ASN A 317 -26.91 -4.90 -2.54
C ASN A 317 -27.48 -3.51 -2.82
N GLN A 318 -27.21 -2.98 -4.01
CA GLN A 318 -27.60 -1.62 -4.39
C GLN A 318 -29.08 -1.49 -4.77
N ASP A 319 -29.81 -2.61 -4.84
CA ASP A 319 -31.21 -2.70 -5.30
C ASP A 319 -31.47 -1.81 -6.54
N PRO A 320 -30.94 -2.19 -7.73
CA PRO A 320 -30.95 -1.32 -8.91
C PRO A 320 -32.37 -0.85 -9.27
N GLY A 321 -32.60 0.46 -9.28
CA GLY A 321 -33.91 1.07 -9.57
C GLY A 321 -34.76 1.39 -8.34
N SER A 322 -34.22 1.16 -7.14
CA SER A 322 -34.84 1.43 -5.84
C SER A 322 -33.91 2.29 -4.96
N THR A 323 -34.36 2.63 -3.75
CA THR A 323 -33.58 3.35 -2.72
C THR A 323 -33.35 2.53 -1.46
N GLU A 324 -33.61 1.22 -1.52
CA GLU A 324 -33.54 0.30 -0.38
C GLU A 324 -32.25 -0.53 -0.44
N ASP A 325 -31.11 0.16 -0.55
CA ASP A 325 -29.80 -0.48 -0.49
C ASP A 325 -29.53 -1.07 0.90
N PHE A 326 -28.86 -2.22 0.97
CA PHE A 326 -28.49 -2.86 2.23
C PHE A 326 -27.12 -3.53 2.18
N VAL A 327 -26.45 -3.58 3.34
CA VAL A 327 -25.17 -4.29 3.48
C VAL A 327 -25.44 -5.80 3.50
N VAL A 328 -24.77 -6.51 2.59
CA VAL A 328 -24.77 -7.97 2.51
C VAL A 328 -23.67 -8.57 3.40
N ASP A 329 -22.48 -7.96 3.39
CA ASP A 329 -21.32 -8.41 4.16
C ASP A 329 -20.39 -7.22 4.48
N GLY A 330 -19.70 -7.29 5.60
CA GLY A 330 -18.81 -6.24 6.11
C GLY A 330 -19.52 -5.14 6.92
N PRO A 331 -18.82 -4.04 7.26
CA PRO A 331 -17.42 -3.77 6.94
C PRO A 331 -16.45 -4.79 7.54
N GLY A 332 -15.54 -5.29 6.71
CA GLY A 332 -14.55 -6.29 7.11
C GLY A 332 -13.18 -6.00 6.49
N PHE A 333 -12.12 -6.60 7.02
CA PHE A 333 -10.77 -6.42 6.45
C PHE A 333 -10.59 -7.24 5.18
N ILE A 334 -9.97 -6.64 4.17
CA ILE A 334 -9.60 -7.31 2.92
C ILE A 334 -8.82 -8.61 3.18
N PRO A 335 -7.78 -8.65 4.05
CA PRO A 335 -7.11 -9.89 4.39
C PRO A 335 -8.01 -11.05 4.85
N TYR A 336 -9.13 -10.79 5.53
CA TYR A 336 -9.99 -11.85 6.04
C TYR A 336 -10.92 -12.42 4.97
N LYS A 337 -11.43 -11.56 4.08
CA LYS A 337 -12.27 -11.99 2.95
C LYS A 337 -11.45 -12.58 1.82
N PHE A 338 -10.31 -11.97 1.53
CA PHE A 338 -9.41 -12.30 0.43
C PHE A 338 -8.12 -12.90 0.98
N GLN A 339 -8.21 -14.02 1.71
CA GLN A 339 -7.06 -14.68 2.35
C GLN A 339 -5.95 -15.05 1.34
N TYR A 340 -6.32 -15.36 0.11
CA TYR A 340 -5.36 -15.63 -0.98
C TYR A 340 -4.59 -14.37 -1.44
N LEU A 341 -4.99 -13.17 -1.01
CA LEU A 341 -4.23 -11.93 -1.17
C LEU A 341 -3.31 -11.64 0.03
N HIS A 342 -3.21 -12.52 1.03
CA HIS A 342 -2.32 -12.32 2.16
C HIS A 342 -0.89 -12.02 1.72
N ASP A 343 -0.24 -11.13 2.48
CA ASP A 343 1.13 -10.65 2.23
C ASP A 343 1.31 -9.87 0.92
N THR A 344 0.24 -9.57 0.19
CA THR A 344 0.28 -8.63 -0.95
C THR A 344 0.12 -7.17 -0.50
N ALA A 345 0.57 -6.22 -1.33
CA ALA A 345 0.34 -4.80 -1.09
C ALA A 345 -1.16 -4.46 -1.01
N LEU A 346 -1.99 -5.13 -1.83
CA LEU A 346 -3.44 -4.95 -1.87
C LEU A 346 -4.10 -5.28 -0.52
N SER A 347 -3.62 -6.34 0.15
CA SER A 347 -4.17 -6.72 1.46
C SER A 347 -3.76 -5.77 2.60
N ASN A 348 -2.59 -5.14 2.51
CA ASN A 348 -2.02 -4.33 3.59
C ASN A 348 -2.25 -2.83 3.44
N HIS A 349 -2.56 -2.37 2.23
CA HIS A 349 -2.78 -0.96 1.93
C HIS A 349 -4.14 -0.64 1.32
N GLY A 350 -4.94 -1.67 1.04
CA GLY A 350 -6.22 -1.51 0.38
C GLY A 350 -6.15 -1.71 -1.12
N ILE A 351 -7.32 -1.56 -1.74
CA ILE A 351 -7.51 -1.65 -3.19
C ILE A 351 -7.91 -0.24 -3.66
N ASP A 352 -7.05 0.40 -4.44
CA ASP A 352 -7.21 1.79 -4.89
C ASP A 352 -7.81 1.92 -6.29
N CYS A 353 -8.02 0.80 -6.98
CA CYS A 353 -8.83 0.71 -8.19
C CYS A 353 -9.26 -0.75 -8.38
N ALA A 354 -10.45 -0.97 -8.93
CA ALA A 354 -10.95 -2.29 -9.27
C ALA A 354 -11.96 -2.22 -10.42
N PHE A 355 -12.14 -3.34 -11.11
CA PHE A 355 -13.28 -3.54 -12.01
C PHE A 355 -13.60 -5.03 -12.16
N GLY A 356 -14.86 -5.33 -12.45
CA GLY A 356 -15.35 -6.69 -12.64
C GLY A 356 -14.95 -7.27 -14.00
N TYR A 357 -15.02 -8.58 -14.13
CA TYR A 357 -14.87 -9.26 -15.42
C TYR A 357 -16.24 -9.78 -15.87
N SER A 358 -16.77 -9.14 -16.92
CA SER A 358 -18.10 -9.39 -17.46
C SER A 358 -18.51 -10.87 -17.49
N GLY A 359 -19.59 -11.17 -16.76
CA GLY A 359 -20.30 -12.45 -16.81
C GLY A 359 -19.74 -13.58 -15.94
N VAL A 360 -18.68 -13.35 -15.16
CA VAL A 360 -18.08 -14.37 -14.28
C VAL A 360 -17.64 -13.76 -12.94
N SER A 361 -17.34 -14.62 -11.97
CA SER A 361 -16.87 -14.23 -10.63
C SER A 361 -15.39 -13.83 -10.61
N GLU A 362 -14.93 -13.08 -11.61
CA GLU A 362 -13.56 -12.61 -11.73
C GLU A 362 -13.49 -11.08 -11.65
N ALA A 363 -12.37 -10.56 -11.15
CA ALA A 363 -12.14 -9.12 -11.06
C ALA A 363 -10.65 -8.81 -11.20
N PHE A 364 -10.34 -7.59 -11.63
CA PHE A 364 -9.00 -7.01 -11.52
C PHE A 364 -8.96 -6.06 -10.34
N LEU A 365 -7.95 -6.22 -9.49
CA LEU A 365 -7.71 -5.38 -8.33
C LEU A 365 -6.34 -4.71 -8.46
N PHE A 366 -6.26 -3.46 -8.02
CA PHE A 366 -5.07 -2.63 -8.14
C PHE A 366 -4.68 -2.02 -6.79
N TYR A 367 -3.37 -1.82 -6.62
CA TYR A 367 -2.81 -0.95 -5.60
C TYR A 367 -1.55 -0.27 -6.17
N GLY A 368 -1.61 1.05 -6.39
CA GLY A 368 -0.55 1.78 -7.07
C GLY A 368 -0.19 1.11 -8.40
N LYS A 369 1.10 0.80 -8.62
CA LYS A 369 1.54 0.14 -9.86
C LYS A 369 1.31 -1.37 -9.91
N GLN A 370 0.78 -1.99 -8.86
CA GLN A 370 0.59 -3.44 -8.78
C GLN A 370 -0.86 -3.83 -9.04
N CYS A 371 -1.06 -5.00 -9.66
CA CYS A 371 -2.37 -5.52 -9.93
C CYS A 371 -2.41 -7.05 -9.90
N VAL A 372 -3.61 -7.58 -9.69
CA VAL A 372 -3.94 -9.01 -9.73
C VAL A 372 -5.26 -9.20 -10.48
N LYS A 373 -5.37 -10.32 -11.18
CA LYS A 373 -6.64 -10.88 -11.62
C LYS A 373 -7.04 -11.97 -10.66
N ILE A 374 -8.24 -11.91 -10.11
CA ILE A 374 -8.74 -12.88 -9.13
C ILE A 374 -10.02 -13.54 -9.61
N ASP A 375 -10.26 -14.73 -9.08
CA ASP A 375 -11.58 -15.38 -9.04
C ASP A 375 -12.07 -15.26 -7.59
N TYR A 376 -13.00 -14.34 -7.34
CA TYR A 376 -13.54 -14.10 -5.99
C TYR A 376 -14.61 -15.12 -5.59
N GLY A 377 -15.20 -15.84 -6.56
CA GLY A 377 -16.09 -16.96 -6.29
C GLY A 377 -15.32 -18.21 -5.88
N GLY A 378 -14.28 -18.55 -6.64
CA GLY A 378 -13.37 -19.68 -6.39
C GLY A 378 -12.21 -19.37 -5.44
N ARG A 379 -12.14 -18.15 -4.90
CA ARG A 379 -11.18 -17.71 -3.87
C ARG A 379 -9.71 -17.95 -4.23
N LYS A 380 -9.28 -17.51 -5.41
CA LYS A 380 -7.90 -17.69 -5.88
C LYS A 380 -7.40 -16.53 -6.74
N ILE A 381 -6.08 -16.40 -6.83
CA ILE A 381 -5.42 -15.54 -7.83
C ILE A 381 -5.35 -16.30 -9.15
N LEU A 382 -5.80 -15.68 -10.23
CA LEU A 382 -5.72 -16.20 -11.59
C LEU A 382 -4.45 -15.73 -12.31
N GLU A 383 -4.07 -14.46 -12.09
CA GLU A 383 -2.92 -13.84 -12.75
C GLU A 383 -2.30 -12.75 -11.86
N GLY A 384 -0.98 -12.69 -11.77
CA GLY A 384 -0.25 -11.78 -10.87
C GLY A 384 0.03 -12.40 -9.49
N PRO A 385 0.48 -11.61 -8.49
CA PRO A 385 0.71 -10.17 -8.54
C PRO A 385 1.80 -9.76 -9.54
N LYS A 386 1.56 -8.68 -10.29
CA LYS A 386 2.54 -8.09 -11.21
C LYS A 386 2.27 -6.61 -11.45
N THR A 387 3.18 -5.91 -12.10
CA THR A 387 2.97 -4.49 -12.38
C THR A 387 1.88 -4.26 -13.44
N ILE A 388 1.28 -3.07 -13.47
CA ILE A 388 0.31 -2.69 -14.51
C ILE A 388 0.95 -2.83 -15.89
N ALA A 389 2.20 -2.42 -16.08
CA ALA A 389 2.92 -2.60 -17.34
C ALA A 389 3.11 -4.08 -17.74
N GLN A 390 3.18 -5.01 -16.78
CA GLN A 390 3.28 -6.45 -17.07
C GLN A 390 1.90 -7.10 -17.31
N MET A 391 0.83 -6.54 -16.74
CA MET A 391 -0.55 -7.01 -16.97
C MET A 391 -1.15 -6.44 -18.26
N PHE A 392 -0.84 -5.18 -18.55
CA PHE A 392 -1.32 -4.38 -19.67
C PHE A 392 -0.12 -3.69 -20.35
N PRO A 393 0.67 -4.42 -21.18
CA PRO A 393 1.89 -3.88 -21.78
C PRO A 393 1.71 -2.61 -22.60
N PHE A 394 0.54 -2.42 -23.20
CA PHE A 394 0.20 -1.22 -23.98
C PHE A 394 0.06 0.05 -23.13
N LEU A 395 -0.03 -0.05 -21.79
CA LEU A 395 -0.03 1.12 -20.89
C LEU A 395 1.38 1.61 -20.57
N LYS A 396 2.41 0.82 -20.89
CA LYS A 396 3.80 1.19 -20.67
C LYS A 396 4.15 2.40 -21.51
N TYR A 397 4.78 3.41 -20.89
CA TYR A 397 5.17 4.66 -21.54
C TYR A 397 4.02 5.48 -22.12
N THR A 398 2.80 5.28 -21.63
CA THR A 398 1.73 6.25 -21.90
C THR A 398 2.11 7.61 -21.30
N PRO A 399 1.83 8.73 -21.99
CA PRO A 399 2.22 10.07 -21.52
C PRO A 399 1.58 10.43 -20.16
N LEU A 400 0.48 9.77 -19.82
CA LEU A 400 -0.29 9.98 -18.60
C LEU A 400 0.06 8.99 -17.48
N MET A 401 1.08 8.14 -17.70
CA MET A 401 1.63 7.23 -16.68
C MET A 401 0.60 6.26 -16.07
N PHE A 402 -0.31 5.72 -16.88
CA PHE A 402 -1.28 4.70 -16.44
C PHE A 402 -0.60 3.45 -15.86
N ASP A 403 0.65 3.18 -16.23
CA ASP A 403 1.46 2.09 -15.68
C ASP A 403 1.91 2.31 -14.23
N LYS A 404 1.78 3.53 -13.69
CA LYS A 404 2.20 3.90 -12.33
C LYS A 404 1.07 3.86 -11.30
N GLY A 405 -0.17 3.70 -11.76
CA GLY A 405 -1.39 3.57 -10.96
C GLY A 405 -2.62 3.99 -11.73
N LEU A 406 -3.80 3.61 -11.25
CA LEU A 406 -5.10 4.03 -11.75
C LEU A 406 -5.85 4.75 -10.63
N ASP A 407 -6.79 5.62 -10.99
CA ASP A 407 -7.62 6.33 -10.01
C ASP A 407 -9.01 5.67 -9.89
N ALA A 408 -9.59 5.19 -10.99
CA ALA A 408 -10.80 4.37 -10.98
C ALA A 408 -10.90 3.52 -12.26
N ALA A 409 -11.78 2.52 -12.26
CA ALA A 409 -12.14 1.79 -13.47
C ALA A 409 -13.56 1.25 -13.40
N PHE A 410 -14.18 1.03 -14.56
CA PHE A 410 -15.39 0.22 -14.66
C PHE A 410 -15.44 -0.52 -16.00
N GLU A 411 -16.09 -1.67 -16.01
CA GLU A 411 -16.30 -2.46 -17.22
C GLU A 411 -17.46 -1.91 -18.06
N VAL A 412 -17.33 -2.00 -19.39
CA VAL A 412 -18.42 -1.75 -20.32
C VAL A 412 -19.26 -3.03 -20.39
N THR A 413 -20.48 -2.98 -19.85
CA THR A 413 -21.34 -4.15 -19.71
C THR A 413 -21.50 -4.91 -21.04
N GLY A 414 -21.25 -6.22 -21.02
CA GLY A 414 -21.40 -7.11 -22.17
C GLY A 414 -20.28 -7.02 -23.21
N LYS A 415 -19.23 -6.23 -22.95
CA LYS A 415 -18.03 -6.13 -23.78
C LYS A 415 -16.82 -6.49 -22.93
N PHE A 416 -15.81 -7.14 -23.52
CA PHE A 416 -14.50 -7.30 -22.87
C PHE A 416 -13.69 -5.99 -22.89
N ALA A 417 -14.33 -4.87 -22.55
CA ALA A 417 -13.76 -3.54 -22.58
C ALA A 417 -14.06 -2.78 -21.28
N ALA A 418 -13.13 -1.94 -20.83
CA ALA A 418 -13.24 -1.17 -19.60
C ALA A 418 -12.71 0.26 -19.79
N TYR A 419 -13.28 1.21 -19.07
CA TYR A 419 -12.70 2.54 -18.94
C TYR A 419 -11.76 2.56 -17.73
N PHE A 420 -10.52 2.98 -17.95
CA PHE A 420 -9.55 3.28 -16.90
C PHE A 420 -9.44 4.79 -16.77
N PHE A 421 -9.49 5.31 -15.55
CA PHE A 421 -9.40 6.73 -15.26
C PHE A 421 -8.07 7.05 -14.58
N LYS A 422 -7.46 8.15 -15.02
CA LYS A 422 -6.27 8.72 -14.40
C LYS A 422 -6.31 10.24 -14.58
N ARG A 423 -6.38 10.98 -13.49
CA ARG A 423 -6.55 12.43 -13.49
C ARG A 423 -7.72 12.81 -14.41
N ASP A 424 -7.53 13.80 -15.26
CA ASP A 424 -8.51 14.35 -16.19
C ASP A 424 -8.66 13.54 -17.49
N TYR A 425 -8.09 12.32 -17.55
CA TYR A 425 -8.14 11.45 -18.72
C TYR A 425 -8.75 10.10 -18.44
N CYS A 426 -9.31 9.51 -19.50
CA CYS A 426 -9.75 8.13 -19.52
C CYS A 426 -9.13 7.37 -20.71
N ALA A 427 -8.96 6.06 -20.51
CA ALA A 427 -8.55 5.13 -21.54
C ALA A 427 -9.58 4.02 -21.67
N LEU A 428 -10.13 3.83 -22.87
CA LEU A 428 -10.93 2.65 -23.18
C LEU A 428 -10.00 1.53 -23.59
N VAL A 429 -10.03 0.43 -22.84
CA VAL A 429 -9.14 -0.72 -23.05
C VAL A 429 -9.96 -1.96 -23.33
N GLN A 430 -9.43 -2.85 -24.18
CA GLN A 430 -9.89 -4.22 -24.27
C GLN A 430 -9.08 -5.08 -23.30
N TYR A 431 -9.76 -5.79 -22.39
CA TYR A 431 -9.11 -6.58 -21.32
C TYR A 431 -9.26 -8.10 -21.48
N GLY A 432 -9.92 -8.55 -22.57
CA GLY A 432 -10.02 -9.96 -22.95
C GLY A 432 -8.66 -10.56 -23.38
N PRO A 433 -8.65 -11.70 -24.11
CA PRO A 433 -7.40 -12.36 -24.52
C PRO A 433 -6.48 -11.47 -25.37
N ASP A 434 -7.05 -10.69 -26.29
CA ASP A 434 -6.35 -9.69 -27.11
C ASP A 434 -6.37 -8.32 -26.40
N ARG A 435 -5.50 -8.16 -25.41
CA ARG A 435 -5.43 -6.96 -24.57
C ARG A 435 -4.84 -5.77 -25.35
N LYS A 436 -5.58 -4.68 -25.51
CA LYS A 436 -5.11 -3.48 -26.23
C LYS A 436 -5.77 -2.19 -25.77
N LEU A 437 -5.10 -1.07 -26.04
CA LEU A 437 -5.65 0.27 -25.93
C LEU A 437 -6.55 0.54 -27.14
N LEU A 438 -7.81 0.92 -26.91
CA LEU A 438 -8.75 1.26 -27.97
C LEU A 438 -8.79 2.77 -28.21
N SER A 439 -8.83 3.56 -27.12
CA SER A 439 -8.79 5.01 -27.19
C SER A 439 -8.27 5.61 -25.88
N MET A 440 -7.80 6.85 -25.95
CA MET A 440 -7.39 7.65 -24.79
C MET A 440 -7.75 9.11 -25.07
N ARG A 441 -8.47 9.75 -24.14
CA ARG A 441 -8.93 11.13 -24.28
C ARG A 441 -9.29 11.75 -22.94
N PRO A 442 -9.39 13.09 -22.84
CA PRO A 442 -9.92 13.77 -21.66
C PRO A 442 -11.28 13.20 -21.24
N ILE A 443 -11.56 13.20 -19.93
CA ILE A 443 -12.81 12.70 -19.35
C ILE A 443 -14.00 13.45 -19.96
N ILE A 444 -13.91 14.77 -20.07
CA ILE A 444 -14.99 15.62 -20.60
C ILE A 444 -15.27 15.38 -22.10
N ASP A 445 -14.29 14.89 -22.86
CA ASP A 445 -14.50 14.56 -24.27
C ASP A 445 -15.28 13.25 -24.42
N GLU A 446 -15.04 12.27 -23.54
CA GLU A 446 -15.76 10.99 -23.53
C GLU A 446 -17.11 11.09 -22.81
N PHE A 447 -17.19 11.92 -21.78
CA PHE A 447 -18.35 12.14 -20.94
C PHE A 447 -18.66 13.63 -20.82
N PRO A 448 -19.19 14.28 -21.89
CA PRO A 448 -19.47 15.73 -21.87
C PRO A 448 -20.41 16.17 -20.74
N CYS A 449 -21.29 15.27 -20.27
CA CYS A 449 -22.16 15.54 -19.13
C CYS A 449 -21.43 15.77 -17.79
N LEU A 450 -20.12 15.52 -17.70
CA LEU A 450 -19.31 15.74 -16.50
C LEU A 450 -18.67 17.13 -16.44
N GLU A 451 -18.75 17.93 -17.51
CA GLU A 451 -18.22 19.30 -17.54
C GLU A 451 -18.87 20.17 -16.45
N GLY A 452 -18.06 20.91 -15.69
CA GLY A 452 -18.52 21.76 -14.59
C GLY A 452 -18.94 20.98 -13.34
N THR A 453 -18.76 19.65 -13.32
CA THR A 453 -19.01 18.81 -12.14
C THR A 453 -17.70 18.52 -11.41
N PRO A 454 -17.74 18.07 -10.14
CA PRO A 454 -16.54 17.60 -9.46
C PRO A 454 -15.80 16.48 -10.19
N PHE A 455 -16.42 15.77 -11.14
CA PHE A 455 -15.82 14.64 -11.85
C PHE A 455 -15.06 15.02 -13.12
N GLU A 456 -15.04 16.30 -13.52
CA GLU A 456 -14.36 16.73 -14.75
C GLU A 456 -12.84 16.48 -14.70
N SER A 457 -12.26 16.56 -13.50
CA SER A 457 -10.81 16.52 -13.30
C SER A 457 -10.26 15.15 -12.89
N ASP A 458 -11.11 14.26 -12.37
CA ASP A 458 -10.76 12.92 -11.88
C ASP A 458 -12.00 12.20 -11.32
N ILE A 459 -11.90 10.87 -11.24
CA ILE A 459 -12.88 9.98 -10.62
C ILE A 459 -12.14 9.14 -9.57
N GLY A 460 -12.66 9.11 -8.35
CA GLY A 460 -12.02 8.43 -7.21
C GLY A 460 -12.40 6.96 -7.05
N ALA A 461 -13.60 6.57 -7.46
CA ALA A 461 -13.99 5.16 -7.57
C ALA A 461 -15.11 5.04 -8.61
N ALA A 462 -15.26 3.87 -9.22
CA ALA A 462 -16.36 3.63 -10.14
C ALA A 462 -16.73 2.15 -10.22
N PHE A 463 -17.94 1.85 -10.67
CA PHE A 463 -18.34 0.51 -11.05
C PHE A 463 -19.51 0.53 -12.04
N ALA A 464 -19.69 -0.56 -12.78
CA ALA A 464 -20.83 -0.74 -13.68
C ALA A 464 -22.06 -1.28 -12.93
N SER A 465 -23.24 -0.75 -13.20
CA SER A 465 -24.49 -1.29 -12.68
C SER A 465 -24.81 -2.66 -13.30
N HIS A 466 -25.68 -3.41 -12.65
CA HIS A 466 -26.30 -4.59 -13.27
C HIS A 466 -27.34 -4.21 -14.34
N ILE A 467 -27.87 -2.98 -14.27
CA ILE A 467 -28.65 -2.40 -15.35
C ILE A 467 -27.69 -2.01 -16.47
N GLN A 468 -27.99 -2.47 -17.69
CA GLN A 468 -27.16 -2.16 -18.86
C GLN A 468 -27.05 -0.65 -19.04
N TYR A 469 -25.88 -0.19 -19.50
CA TYR A 469 -25.59 1.21 -19.79
C TYR A 469 -25.61 2.16 -18.59
N GLU A 470 -25.68 1.64 -17.37
CA GLU A 470 -25.62 2.41 -16.14
C GLU A 470 -24.30 2.19 -15.40
N TYR A 471 -23.68 3.28 -14.94
CA TYR A 471 -22.39 3.27 -14.25
C TYR A 471 -22.40 4.26 -13.10
N TYR A 472 -21.84 3.88 -11.97
CA TYR A 472 -21.71 4.76 -10.81
C TYR A 472 -20.27 5.25 -10.71
N ILE A 473 -20.11 6.56 -10.51
CA ILE A 473 -18.82 7.21 -10.26
C ILE A 473 -18.86 7.96 -8.93
N PHE A 474 -17.74 7.96 -8.21
CA PHE A 474 -17.62 8.51 -6.86
C PHE A 474 -16.38 9.39 -6.74
N LYS A 475 -16.50 10.48 -5.99
CA LYS A 475 -15.39 11.37 -5.66
C LYS A 475 -15.68 12.08 -4.34
N GLY A 476 -14.87 11.78 -3.33
CA GLY A 476 -15.09 12.27 -1.97
C GLY A 476 -16.49 11.90 -1.49
N GLN A 477 -17.25 12.89 -1.03
CA GLN A 477 -18.61 12.70 -0.51
C GLN A 477 -19.70 12.60 -1.59
N TYR A 478 -19.34 12.78 -2.86
CA TYR A 478 -20.28 12.83 -3.98
C TYR A 478 -20.24 11.58 -4.84
N TYR A 479 -21.37 11.28 -5.46
CA TYR A 479 -21.49 10.27 -6.50
C TYR A 479 -22.39 10.76 -7.63
N ALA A 480 -22.29 10.10 -8.78
CA ALA A 480 -23.17 10.31 -9.91
C ALA A 480 -23.50 8.99 -10.60
N LEU A 481 -24.71 8.89 -11.16
CA LEU A 481 -25.12 7.81 -12.05
C LEU A 481 -24.96 8.30 -13.48
N LEU A 482 -24.07 7.67 -14.23
CA LEU A 482 -23.96 7.82 -15.68
C LEU A 482 -24.91 6.83 -16.36
N LYS A 483 -25.65 7.31 -17.35
CA LYS A 483 -26.49 6.48 -18.21
C LYS A 483 -26.17 6.75 -19.68
N TYR A 484 -25.78 5.71 -20.43
CA TYR A 484 -25.58 5.85 -21.87
C TYR A 484 -26.93 5.96 -22.58
N ASP A 485 -27.09 7.05 -23.33
CA ASP A 485 -28.26 7.32 -24.15
C ASP A 485 -28.00 6.80 -25.56
N LEU A 486 -28.79 5.81 -25.98
CA LEU A 486 -28.67 5.18 -27.30
C LEU A 486 -29.06 6.12 -28.44
N ASP A 487 -29.97 7.06 -28.20
CA ASP A 487 -30.45 7.98 -29.22
C ASP A 487 -29.46 9.13 -29.44
N ALA A 488 -28.91 9.65 -28.34
CA ALA A 488 -27.92 10.73 -28.38
C ALA A 488 -26.49 10.23 -28.60
N GLY A 489 -26.24 8.93 -28.47
CA GLY A 489 -24.92 8.32 -28.61
C GLY A 489 -23.91 8.74 -27.54
N THR A 490 -24.38 9.25 -26.39
CA THR A 490 -23.55 9.84 -25.33
C THR A 490 -24.10 9.56 -23.93
N HIS A 491 -23.30 9.78 -22.89
CA HIS A 491 -23.72 9.60 -21.51
C HIS A 491 -24.47 10.83 -20.98
N LYS A 492 -25.44 10.60 -20.10
CA LYS A 492 -26.21 11.62 -19.37
C LYS A 492 -26.15 11.37 -17.86
N LEU A 493 -26.41 12.44 -17.11
CA LEU A 493 -26.59 12.42 -15.66
C LEU A 493 -28.09 12.55 -15.31
N PRO A 494 -28.89 11.46 -15.37
CA PRO A 494 -30.34 11.53 -15.16
C PRO A 494 -30.75 12.20 -13.84
N ASN A 495 -29.90 12.08 -12.81
CA ASN A 495 -30.19 12.50 -11.45
C ASN A 495 -29.24 13.58 -10.93
N GLY A 496 -28.37 14.12 -11.80
CA GLY A 496 -27.28 15.02 -11.42
C GLY A 496 -26.26 14.39 -10.47
N VAL A 497 -25.40 15.24 -9.90
CA VAL A 497 -24.45 14.87 -8.84
C VAL A 497 -25.16 14.91 -7.48
N ARG A 498 -24.94 13.90 -6.65
CA ARG A 498 -25.58 13.78 -5.33
C ARG A 498 -24.58 13.40 -4.25
N GLU A 499 -24.92 13.66 -2.99
CA GLU A 499 -24.15 13.17 -1.85
C GLU A 499 -24.42 11.67 -1.59
N ILE A 500 -23.38 10.94 -1.18
CA ILE A 500 -23.45 9.50 -0.93
C ILE A 500 -24.39 9.20 0.24
N ARG A 501 -24.14 9.80 1.42
CA ARG A 501 -24.84 9.46 2.67
C ARG A 501 -26.38 9.56 2.62
N PRO A 502 -26.99 10.60 2.04
CA PRO A 502 -28.45 10.65 1.97
C PRO A 502 -29.05 9.59 1.04
N ASN A 503 -28.33 9.19 -0.02
CA ASN A 503 -28.85 8.33 -1.09
C ASN A 503 -28.42 6.86 -1.01
N TRP A 504 -27.34 6.55 -0.29
CA TRP A 504 -26.89 5.19 0.03
C TRP A 504 -27.10 4.96 1.52
N LYS A 505 -28.32 4.56 1.90
CA LYS A 505 -28.75 4.51 3.30
C LYS A 505 -27.90 3.53 4.10
N SER A 506 -27.53 2.41 3.47
CA SER A 506 -26.72 1.37 4.09
C SER A 506 -25.31 1.86 4.49
N LEU A 507 -24.78 2.87 3.78
CA LEU A 507 -23.44 3.41 4.01
C LEU A 507 -23.39 4.53 5.05
N ARG A 508 -24.52 4.98 5.59
CA ARG A 508 -24.58 6.14 6.52
C ARG A 508 -23.74 5.99 7.78
N ASN A 509 -23.59 4.75 8.25
CA ASN A 509 -22.84 4.37 9.45
C ASN A 509 -21.44 3.82 9.12
N ILE A 510 -21.08 3.76 7.85
CA ILE A 510 -19.77 3.30 7.36
C ILE A 510 -18.95 4.49 6.85
N LEU A 511 -19.61 5.45 6.19
CA LEU A 511 -18.99 6.61 5.57
C LEU A 511 -19.38 7.94 6.24
N PRO A 512 -18.43 8.88 6.40
CA PRO A 512 -17.00 8.72 6.09
C PRO A 512 -16.27 7.84 7.12
N ALA A 513 -15.21 7.14 6.67
CA ALA A 513 -14.34 6.37 7.55
C ALA A 513 -13.16 7.22 8.03
N ASN A 514 -12.88 7.23 9.33
CA ASN A 514 -11.72 7.95 9.87
C ASN A 514 -10.41 7.30 9.40
N ASN A 515 -9.36 8.09 9.24
CA ASN A 515 -8.04 7.66 8.79
C ASN A 515 -7.24 6.94 9.89
N ARG A 516 -7.81 5.89 10.47
CA ARG A 516 -7.27 5.18 11.63
C ARG A 516 -6.76 3.79 11.21
N GLY A 517 -5.46 3.56 11.37
CA GLY A 517 -4.83 2.26 11.11
C GLY A 517 -4.81 1.34 12.33
N VAL A 518 -4.77 0.03 12.05
CA VAL A 518 -4.66 -1.02 13.07
C VAL A 518 -3.27 -1.65 13.03
N ASP A 519 -2.74 -1.97 14.20
CA ASP A 519 -1.35 -2.39 14.38
C ASP A 519 -1.03 -3.80 13.82
N VAL A 520 -1.73 -4.84 14.25
CA VAL A 520 -1.53 -6.25 13.88
C VAL A 520 -2.90 -6.92 13.77
N HIS A 521 -3.10 -7.65 12.68
CA HIS A 521 -4.26 -8.54 12.52
C HIS A 521 -3.94 -9.86 13.22
N GLU A 522 -4.44 -10.08 14.43
CA GLU A 522 -4.42 -11.43 15.02
C GLU A 522 -5.46 -12.27 14.28
N GLU A 523 -5.05 -13.39 13.69
CA GLU A 523 -6.04 -14.36 13.21
C GLU A 523 -6.81 -14.85 14.44
N PRO A 524 -8.15 -14.95 14.38
CA PRO A 524 -8.87 -15.82 15.30
C PRO A 524 -8.17 -17.17 15.27
N GLN A 525 -7.85 -17.73 16.44
CA GLN A 525 -7.34 -19.10 16.48
C GLN A 525 -8.29 -19.97 15.64
N PRO A 526 -7.78 -20.87 14.78
CA PRO A 526 -8.65 -21.86 14.17
C PRO A 526 -9.41 -22.50 15.32
N VAL A 527 -10.74 -22.41 15.27
CA VAL A 527 -11.61 -23.19 16.15
C VAL A 527 -11.06 -24.61 16.07
N PRO A 528 -10.74 -25.28 17.20
CA PRO A 528 -10.24 -26.64 17.13
C PRO A 528 -11.25 -27.42 16.31
N ASN A 529 -10.80 -28.03 15.20
CA ASN A 529 -11.59 -29.00 14.48
C ASN A 529 -11.97 -30.08 15.51
N ARG A 530 -13.18 -29.97 16.06
CA ARG A 530 -13.95 -31.12 16.47
C ARG A 530 -14.32 -31.79 15.17
N ASP A 531 -13.46 -32.69 14.74
CA ASP A 531 -13.71 -33.77 13.78
C ASP A 531 -12.44 -34.64 13.78
N GLN A 532 -12.24 -35.35 14.90
CA GLN A 532 -11.55 -36.62 14.94
C GLN A 532 -12.45 -37.54 15.77
N ASP A 533 -13.60 -37.86 15.18
CA ASP A 533 -14.22 -39.16 15.39
C ASP A 533 -13.69 -40.10 14.30
N ASP A 534 -13.56 -41.37 14.69
CA ASP A 534 -13.38 -42.59 13.90
C ASP A 534 -11.94 -43.09 13.63
N ASP A 535 -11.46 -43.89 14.58
CA ASP A 535 -11.16 -45.33 14.43
C ASP A 535 -10.70 -45.86 13.05
N LEU A 536 -9.40 -46.20 12.95
CA LEU A 536 -8.82 -47.55 12.69
C LEU A 536 -7.33 -47.49 12.34
#